data_AF-A0AAX0IDK5-F1
#
_entry.id   AF-A0AAX0IDK5-F1
#
_cell.length_a   1.000
_cell.length_b   1.000
_cell.length_c   1.000
_cell.angle_alpha   90.00
_cell.angle_beta   90.00
_cell.angle_gamma   90.00
#
_symmetry.space_group_name_H-M   'P 1'
#
loop_
_entity.id
_entity.type
_entity.pdbx_description
1 polymer ?
#
loop_
_entity_poly.entity_id
_entity_poly.type
_entity_poly.pdbx_seq_one_letter_code
_entity_poly.pdbx_strand_id
1 'polypeptide(L)'
;MPYQCNKECISSRDLSVELMPIPVTAIIARRQNNTSTFSITGMTKTPASVVHDHEWQNVSSEAPIRQGDLLVLRHSRTLSIQEKVLVITADCDFAQSKTGGAFAALRLLPLESYVRQFWTVKHAKRLLTIDHDELINSFNSLFAAASSNSKTLSKSAIVSWINRRNGKQICEELNVQDVKIQKKFDSCVNKLISLQLIEKSKGNEQCFEDIISFYSIKDNQTPEDARTSVLKKVRNELSALPEDAFLLSSFPEKPNEPHVVLLRQLVVLPLEKVTTSAEHAREENCYLRYGRLAPTFKYAVSQQFGLLYSRIGLPPEYDSHKKSLFESFSC
;
A
#
# COMPACT_ATOMS: atom_id res chain seq x y z
N MET A 1 -43.10 10.53 49.08
CA MET A 1 -42.19 11.55 48.53
C MET A 1 -42.16 11.42 47.02
N PRO A 2 -42.19 12.53 46.27
CA PRO A 2 -42.66 12.60 44.89
C PRO A 2 -41.53 12.75 43.87
N TYR A 3 -41.81 12.46 42.61
CA TYR A 3 -41.26 13.23 41.49
C TYR A 3 -42.37 13.43 40.45
N GLN A 4 -42.96 14.63 40.48
CA GLN A 4 -43.78 15.17 39.40
C GLN A 4 -42.83 15.74 38.35
N CYS A 5 -42.97 15.28 37.10
CA CYS A 5 -42.29 15.88 35.95
C CYS A 5 -43.32 16.76 35.23
N ASN A 6 -43.13 18.08 35.30
CA ASN A 6 -43.95 19.07 34.62
C ASN A 6 -43.67 19.06 33.12
N LYS A 7 -44.74 18.95 32.33
CA LYS A 7 -44.77 19.24 30.90
C LYS A 7 -44.90 20.74 30.72
N GLU A 8 -43.92 21.37 30.08
CA GLU A 8 -44.12 22.65 29.39
C GLU A 8 -44.07 22.42 27.88
N CYS A 9 -45.19 22.70 27.23
CA CYS A 9 -45.35 22.72 25.79
C CYS A 9 -44.72 24.01 25.23
N ILE A 10 -43.66 23.89 24.45
CA ILE A 10 -43.19 24.96 23.57
C ILE A 10 -43.62 24.59 22.14
N SER A 11 -44.44 25.44 21.53
CA SER A 11 -44.92 25.29 20.16
C SER A 11 -43.81 25.57 19.17
N SER A 12 -43.39 24.55 18.41
CA SER A 12 -42.55 24.74 17.24
C SER A 12 -43.42 25.11 16.04
N ARG A 13 -43.45 26.40 15.71
CA ARG A 13 -43.92 26.88 14.41
C ARG A 13 -42.85 26.61 13.34
N ASP A 14 -43.36 26.21 12.19
CA ASP A 14 -42.78 26.08 10.86
C ASP A 14 -41.46 26.80 10.59
N LEU A 15 -40.45 26.03 10.18
CA LEU A 15 -39.37 26.44 9.28
C LEU A 15 -38.95 25.22 8.45
N SER A 16 -39.80 24.87 7.49
CA SER A 16 -39.49 23.97 6.38
C SER A 16 -38.47 24.66 5.48
N VAL A 17 -37.18 24.37 5.67
CA VAL A 17 -36.15 24.68 4.68
C VAL A 17 -36.01 23.45 3.79
N GLU A 18 -36.61 23.50 2.61
CA GLU A 18 -36.33 22.58 1.52
C GLU A 18 -34.84 22.64 1.18
N LEU A 19 -34.10 21.61 1.61
CA LEU A 19 -32.77 21.33 1.07
C LEU A 19 -32.97 20.66 -0.30
N MET A 20 -32.87 21.46 -1.36
CA MET A 20 -32.78 20.93 -2.71
C MET A 20 -31.50 20.09 -2.87
N PRO A 21 -31.57 18.88 -3.44
CA PRO A 21 -30.39 18.09 -3.76
C PRO A 21 -29.64 18.76 -4.92
N ILE A 22 -28.39 19.15 -4.68
CA ILE A 22 -27.47 19.60 -5.73
C ILE A 22 -27.09 18.37 -6.59
N PRO A 23 -27.23 18.41 -7.93
CA PRO A 23 -26.88 17.28 -8.78
C PRO A 23 -25.35 17.17 -8.90
N VAL A 24 -24.75 16.13 -8.30
CA VAL A 24 -23.33 15.74 -8.46
C VAL A 24 -23.12 15.00 -9.80
N THR A 25 -23.67 15.54 -10.89
CA THR A 25 -23.69 14.85 -12.20
C THR A 25 -22.70 15.41 -13.22
N ALA A 26 -21.98 16.50 -12.93
CA ALA A 26 -21.12 17.16 -13.91
C ALA A 26 -19.62 16.79 -13.87
N ILE A 27 -19.13 16.05 -12.88
CA ILE A 27 -17.70 15.66 -12.78
C ILE A 27 -17.47 14.15 -13.06
N ILE A 28 -18.52 13.33 -13.02
CA ILE A 28 -18.40 11.86 -13.16
C ILE A 28 -18.55 11.39 -14.61
N ALA A 29 -19.13 12.20 -15.51
CA ALA A 29 -19.47 11.79 -16.89
C ALA A 29 -18.27 11.64 -17.87
N ARG A 30 -17.02 11.69 -17.41
CA ARG A 30 -15.82 11.43 -18.23
C ARG A 30 -14.97 10.24 -17.76
N ARG A 31 -15.45 9.44 -16.81
CA ARG A 31 -14.62 8.44 -16.09
C ARG A 31 -15.02 6.98 -16.28
N GLN A 32 -15.70 6.64 -17.36
CA GLN A 32 -15.91 5.24 -17.76
C GLN A 32 -15.13 4.96 -19.05
N ASN A 33 -14.35 3.87 -19.05
CA ASN A 33 -13.51 3.31 -20.13
C ASN A 33 -12.05 3.77 -20.22
N ASN A 34 -11.36 3.91 -19.08
CA ASN A 34 -9.90 3.82 -19.06
C ASN A 34 -9.41 3.01 -17.86
N THR A 35 -9.74 1.72 -17.82
CA THR A 35 -8.85 0.74 -17.18
C THR A 35 -7.59 0.65 -18.04
N SER A 36 -6.75 1.70 -18.00
CA SER A 36 -5.41 1.61 -18.55
C SER A 36 -4.70 0.56 -17.73
N THR A 37 -4.46 -0.62 -18.32
CA THR A 37 -3.58 -1.63 -17.75
C THR A 37 -2.25 -0.97 -17.45
N PHE A 38 -2.00 -0.73 -16.18
CA PHE A 38 -0.69 -0.36 -15.71
C PHE A 38 0.24 -1.50 -16.10
N SER A 39 1.18 -1.19 -16.97
CA SER A 39 2.20 -2.14 -17.37
C SER A 39 3.53 -1.53 -16.98
N ILE A 40 4.17 -2.14 -15.99
CA ILE A 40 5.60 -1.94 -15.68
C ILE A 40 6.49 -2.33 -16.87
N THR A 41 5.95 -2.82 -17.99
CA THR A 41 6.72 -3.15 -19.20
C THR A 41 7.53 -1.99 -19.76
N GLY A 42 7.17 -0.72 -19.46
CA GLY A 42 8.03 0.44 -19.75
C GLY A 42 9.28 0.55 -18.86
N MET A 43 9.46 -0.32 -17.86
CA MET A 43 10.51 -0.26 -16.84
C MET A 43 11.73 -1.13 -17.15
N THR A 44 11.75 -1.84 -18.28
CA THR A 44 12.89 -2.65 -18.73
C THR A 44 13.30 -2.27 -20.16
N LYS A 45 14.18 -1.27 -20.31
CA LYS A 45 15.13 -1.32 -21.43
C LYS A 45 16.05 -2.50 -21.11
N THR A 46 15.82 -3.64 -21.74
CA THR A 46 16.61 -4.85 -21.53
C THR A 46 18.07 -4.52 -21.90
N PRO A 47 19.00 -4.44 -20.92
CA PRO A 47 20.42 -4.46 -21.27
C PRO A 47 20.73 -5.81 -21.93
N ALA A 48 21.73 -5.84 -22.82
CA ALA A 48 22.20 -7.05 -23.48
C ALA A 48 22.32 -8.22 -22.48
N SER A 49 21.84 -9.39 -22.89
CA SER A 49 21.64 -10.60 -22.09
C SER A 49 22.86 -10.97 -21.23
N VAL A 50 22.88 -10.49 -20.00
CA VAL A 50 23.66 -11.11 -18.93
C VAL A 50 22.90 -12.39 -18.59
N VAL A 51 23.55 -13.54 -18.81
CA VAL A 51 23.01 -14.83 -18.39
C VAL A 51 23.02 -14.81 -16.86
N HIS A 52 21.91 -14.39 -16.28
CA HIS A 52 21.69 -14.52 -14.85
C HIS A 52 21.42 -15.99 -14.56
N ASP A 53 22.20 -16.60 -13.66
CA ASP A 53 21.80 -17.84 -13.00
C ASP A 53 20.35 -17.68 -12.56
N HIS A 54 19.48 -18.58 -13.04
CA HIS A 54 18.07 -18.49 -12.71
C HIS A 54 17.91 -18.54 -11.19
N GLU A 55 17.21 -17.56 -10.61
CA GLU A 55 17.00 -17.47 -9.16
C GLU A 55 16.22 -18.67 -8.61
N TRP A 56 15.60 -19.45 -9.49
CA TRP A 56 14.82 -20.64 -9.22
C TRP A 56 15.14 -21.75 -10.22
N GLN A 57 14.80 -22.97 -9.85
CA GLN A 57 14.96 -24.17 -10.65
C GLN A 57 13.65 -24.97 -10.65
N ASN A 58 13.41 -25.68 -11.75
CA ASN A 58 12.36 -26.70 -11.81
C ASN A 58 12.75 -27.88 -10.93
N VAL A 59 11.77 -28.43 -10.22
CA VAL A 59 11.95 -29.57 -9.32
C VAL A 59 10.97 -30.65 -9.73
N SER A 60 11.44 -31.91 -9.80
CA SER A 60 10.59 -33.07 -10.07
C SER A 60 9.37 -33.09 -9.14
N SER A 61 8.20 -33.47 -9.64
CA SER A 61 6.97 -33.62 -8.83
C SER A 61 7.13 -34.63 -7.70
N GLU A 62 8.03 -35.61 -7.84
CA GLU A 62 8.32 -36.63 -6.83
C GLU A 62 9.16 -36.10 -5.66
N ALA A 63 9.89 -35.00 -5.86
CA ALA A 63 10.73 -34.46 -4.80
C ALA A 63 9.86 -33.92 -3.65
N PRO A 64 10.23 -34.14 -2.38
CA PRO A 64 9.47 -33.63 -1.25
C PRO A 64 9.52 -32.09 -1.18
N ILE A 65 8.55 -31.51 -0.47
CA ILE A 65 8.56 -30.08 -0.12
C ILE A 65 9.78 -29.77 0.77
N ARG A 66 10.46 -28.66 0.49
CA ARG A 66 11.68 -28.20 1.17
C ARG A 66 11.72 -26.68 1.29
N GLN A 67 12.68 -26.19 2.07
CA GLN A 67 12.99 -24.77 2.15
C GLN A 67 13.28 -24.21 0.75
N GLY A 68 12.76 -23.02 0.47
CA GLY A 68 12.94 -22.36 -0.81
C GLY A 68 11.92 -22.76 -1.88
N ASP A 69 11.01 -23.71 -1.61
CA ASP A 69 9.93 -24.03 -2.55
C ASP A 69 9.00 -22.82 -2.75
N LEU A 70 8.68 -22.55 -4.01
CA LEU A 70 7.73 -21.52 -4.44
C LEU A 70 6.38 -22.18 -4.66
N LEU A 71 5.38 -21.78 -3.89
CA LEU A 71 4.04 -22.34 -3.96
C LEU A 71 3.03 -21.29 -4.42
N VAL A 72 2.01 -21.76 -5.14
CA VAL A 72 0.94 -20.90 -5.67
C VAL A 72 -0.41 -21.52 -5.31
N LEU A 73 -1.29 -20.71 -4.73
CA LEU A 73 -2.69 -21.03 -4.58
C LEU A 73 -3.49 -20.41 -5.72
N ARG A 74 -4.33 -21.20 -6.36
CA ARG A 74 -5.23 -20.74 -7.41
C ARG A 74 -6.68 -20.93 -6.99
N HIS A 75 -7.53 -20.03 -7.45
CA HIS A 75 -8.97 -20.20 -7.35
C HIS A 75 -9.40 -21.36 -8.26
N SER A 76 -10.07 -22.39 -7.72
CA SER A 76 -10.46 -23.59 -8.48
C SER A 76 -11.24 -23.31 -9.77
N ARG A 77 -12.19 -22.37 -9.74
CA ARG A 77 -13.03 -22.02 -10.91
C ARG A 77 -12.35 -21.15 -11.97
N THR A 78 -11.72 -20.05 -11.57
CA THR A 78 -11.14 -19.06 -12.51
C THR A 78 -9.69 -19.36 -12.87
N LEU A 79 -9.04 -20.27 -12.13
CA LEU A 79 -7.61 -20.54 -12.18
C LEU A 79 -6.72 -19.31 -11.91
N SER A 80 -7.32 -18.21 -11.46
CA SER A 80 -6.60 -17.00 -11.09
C SER A 80 -5.79 -17.26 -9.83
N ILE A 81 -4.55 -16.76 -9.83
CA ILE A 81 -3.67 -16.84 -8.67
C ILE A 81 -4.29 -16.02 -7.54
N GLN A 82 -4.47 -16.64 -6.39
CA GLN A 82 -4.91 -15.98 -5.17
C GLN A 82 -3.72 -15.59 -4.31
N GLU A 83 -2.74 -16.48 -4.19
CA GLU A 83 -1.59 -16.26 -3.31
C GLU A 83 -0.34 -16.92 -3.88
N LYS A 84 0.81 -16.30 -3.63
CA LYS A 84 2.14 -16.83 -3.90
C LYS A 84 2.91 -16.82 -2.59
N VAL A 85 3.57 -17.92 -2.26
CA VAL A 85 4.28 -18.10 -0.99
C VAL A 85 5.63 -18.80 -1.21
N LEU A 86 6.62 -18.47 -0.38
CA LEU A 86 7.96 -19.05 -0.38
C LEU A 86 8.15 -19.82 0.93
N VAL A 87 8.45 -21.10 0.87
CA VAL A 87 8.71 -21.91 2.06
C VAL A 87 9.98 -21.44 2.76
N ILE A 88 9.87 -21.05 4.04
CA ILE A 88 11.00 -20.56 4.84
C ILE A 88 11.46 -21.54 5.91
N THR A 89 10.60 -22.48 6.32
CA THR A 89 10.96 -23.57 7.25
C THR A 89 12.20 -24.31 6.78
N ALA A 90 13.14 -24.53 7.70
CA ALA A 90 14.46 -25.07 7.39
C ALA A 90 14.38 -26.54 6.94
N ASP A 91 15.32 -26.95 6.08
CA ASP A 91 15.39 -28.33 5.58
C ASP A 91 15.59 -29.36 6.69
N CYS A 92 16.28 -28.99 7.78
CA CYS A 92 16.48 -29.86 8.95
C CYS A 92 15.16 -30.15 9.68
N ASP A 93 14.23 -29.20 9.75
CA ASP A 93 12.92 -29.40 10.37
C ASP A 93 12.08 -30.40 9.56
N PHE A 94 12.12 -30.31 8.23
CA PHE A 94 11.49 -31.30 7.36
C PHE A 94 12.14 -32.68 7.49
N ALA A 95 13.47 -32.75 7.52
CA ALA A 95 14.19 -34.02 7.63
C ALA A 95 13.92 -34.73 8.97
N GLN A 96 13.71 -33.97 10.04
CA GLN A 96 13.46 -34.50 11.39
C GLN A 96 11.96 -34.64 11.71
N SER A 97 11.06 -34.39 10.74
CA SER A 97 9.60 -34.39 10.94
C SER A 97 9.14 -33.49 12.09
N LYS A 98 9.85 -32.37 12.32
CA LYS A 98 9.59 -31.41 13.41
C LYS A 98 8.54 -30.35 13.06
N THR A 99 7.92 -30.46 11.89
CA THR A 99 6.92 -29.52 11.40
C THR A 99 5.56 -29.69 12.09
N GLY A 100 5.29 -30.82 12.73
CA GLY A 100 4.02 -31.03 13.44
C GLY A 100 2.77 -30.94 12.54
N GLY A 101 2.93 -31.24 11.24
CA GLY A 101 1.86 -31.17 10.24
C GLY A 101 1.71 -29.84 9.52
N ALA A 102 2.47 -28.79 9.88
CA ALA A 102 2.43 -27.50 9.20
C ALA A 102 3.81 -26.86 9.06
N PHE A 103 3.98 -25.94 8.13
CA PHE A 103 5.25 -25.24 7.96
C PHE A 103 5.04 -23.76 7.66
N ALA A 104 6.08 -22.97 7.88
CA ALA A 104 6.08 -21.53 7.65
C ALA A 104 6.48 -21.21 6.20
N ALA A 105 5.78 -20.24 5.63
CA ALA A 105 6.10 -19.64 4.35
C ALA A 105 5.96 -18.11 4.42
N LEU A 106 6.53 -17.41 3.45
CA LEU A 106 6.50 -15.95 3.31
C LEU A 106 5.69 -15.57 2.09
N ARG A 107 4.83 -14.56 2.21
CA ARG A 107 4.05 -14.06 1.06
C ARG A 107 4.96 -13.42 0.02
N LEU A 108 4.65 -13.65 -1.26
CA LEU A 108 5.21 -12.92 -2.39
C LEU A 108 4.12 -12.06 -3.05
N LEU A 109 4.51 -10.84 -3.41
CA LEU A 109 3.69 -9.96 -4.23
C LEU A 109 4.41 -9.59 -5.51
N PRO A 110 3.73 -9.45 -6.66
CA PRO A 110 4.29 -8.76 -7.80
C PRO A 110 4.80 -7.37 -7.39
N LEU A 111 5.92 -6.92 -7.97
CA LEU A 111 6.51 -5.63 -7.63
C LEU A 111 5.52 -4.47 -7.79
N GLU A 112 4.66 -4.52 -8.81
CA GLU A 112 3.56 -3.58 -8.99
C GLU A 112 2.65 -3.53 -7.76
N SER A 113 2.16 -4.70 -7.33
CA SER A 113 1.26 -4.82 -6.18
C SER A 113 1.95 -4.31 -4.92
N TYR A 114 3.23 -4.60 -4.75
CA TYR A 114 4.03 -4.06 -3.65
C TYR A 114 4.08 -2.53 -3.66
N VAL A 115 4.34 -1.90 -4.81
CA VAL A 115 4.35 -0.44 -4.95
C VAL A 115 2.99 0.15 -4.58
N ARG A 116 1.91 -0.44 -5.12
CA ARG A 116 0.55 0.05 -4.86
C ARG A 116 0.14 -0.08 -3.40
N GLN A 117 0.49 -1.18 -2.74
CA GLN A 117 0.06 -1.46 -1.38
C GLN A 117 0.92 -0.78 -0.32
N PHE A 118 2.24 -0.79 -0.47
CA PHE A 118 3.16 -0.33 0.58
C PHE A 118 3.77 1.03 0.26
N TRP A 119 4.35 1.18 -0.93
CA TRP A 119 5.04 2.41 -1.31
C TRP A 119 4.07 3.59 -1.39
N THR A 120 2.95 3.42 -2.10
CA THR A 120 1.92 4.45 -2.27
C THR A 120 1.37 4.92 -0.92
N VAL A 121 1.10 4.02 0.02
CA VAL A 121 0.58 4.39 1.36
C VAL A 121 1.62 5.18 2.15
N LYS A 122 2.88 4.75 2.13
CA LYS A 122 4.00 5.45 2.78
C LYS A 122 4.20 6.84 2.17
N HIS A 123 4.23 6.93 0.85
CA HIS A 123 4.44 8.18 0.12
C HIS A 123 3.27 9.14 0.30
N ALA A 124 2.03 8.66 0.22
CA ALA A 124 0.83 9.44 0.50
C ALA A 124 0.87 10.04 1.92
N LYS A 125 1.28 9.25 2.93
CA LYS A 125 1.44 9.77 4.30
C LYS A 125 2.42 10.94 4.35
N ARG A 126 3.56 10.86 3.65
CA ARG A 126 4.55 11.93 3.58
C ARG A 126 3.99 13.20 2.90
N LEU A 127 3.28 13.05 1.78
CA LEU A 127 2.63 14.17 1.08
C LEU A 127 1.59 14.85 1.98
N LEU A 128 0.76 14.07 2.68
CA LEU A 128 -0.29 14.58 3.57
C LEU A 128 0.25 15.27 4.83
N THR A 129 1.50 15.03 5.22
CA THR A 129 2.12 15.72 6.35
C THR A 129 2.93 16.94 5.91
N ILE A 130 3.76 16.83 4.87
CA ILE A 130 4.69 17.89 4.50
C ILE A 130 4.02 18.88 3.55
N ASP A 131 3.59 18.40 2.38
CA ASP A 131 3.02 19.26 1.34
C ASP A 131 1.69 19.88 1.79
N HIS A 132 0.91 19.15 2.60
CA HIS A 132 -0.35 19.69 3.11
C HIS A 132 -0.14 20.93 3.97
N ASP A 133 0.82 20.91 4.89
CA ASP A 133 1.03 22.03 5.82
C ASP A 133 1.68 23.23 5.09
N GLU A 134 2.59 22.97 4.16
CA GLU A 134 3.14 24.00 3.26
C GLU A 134 2.04 24.70 2.44
N LEU A 135 1.10 23.94 1.88
CA LEU A 135 0.01 24.49 1.08
C LEU A 135 -1.02 25.25 1.94
N ILE A 136 -1.30 24.80 3.17
CA ILE A 136 -2.16 25.55 4.10
C ILE A 136 -1.52 26.89 4.47
N ASN A 137 -0.21 26.90 4.72
CA ASN A 137 0.52 28.15 4.99
C ASN A 137 0.53 29.08 3.76
N SER A 138 0.70 28.51 2.57
CA SER A 138 0.59 29.26 1.31
C SER A 138 -0.80 29.85 1.13
N PHE A 139 -1.86 29.07 1.39
CA PHE A 139 -3.25 29.54 1.32
C PHE A 139 -3.51 30.68 2.28
N ASN A 140 -3.10 30.54 3.55
CA ASN A 140 -3.25 31.60 4.55
C ASN A 140 -2.46 32.86 4.19
N SER A 141 -1.30 32.73 3.55
CA SER A 141 -0.52 33.88 3.06
C SER A 141 -1.24 34.61 1.93
N LEU A 142 -1.84 33.87 0.99
CA LEU A 142 -2.67 34.44 -0.07
C LEU A 142 -3.95 35.09 0.49
N PHE A 143 -4.56 34.46 1.49
CA PHE A 143 -5.74 34.98 2.18
C PHE A 143 -5.46 36.30 2.92
N ALA A 144 -4.33 36.39 3.63
CA ALA A 144 -3.90 37.61 4.29
C ALA A 144 -3.54 38.74 3.30
N ALA A 145 -3.04 38.39 2.11
CA ALA A 145 -2.79 39.38 1.05
C ALA A 145 -4.08 39.86 0.37
N ALA A 146 -5.09 38.99 0.28
CA ALA A 146 -6.37 39.25 -0.37
C ALA A 146 -7.37 39.97 0.53
N SER A 147 -7.38 39.65 1.84
CA SER A 147 -8.32 40.22 2.80
C SER A 147 -7.62 41.24 3.69
N SER A 148 -8.28 42.35 4.01
CA SER A 148 -7.79 43.30 5.03
C SER A 148 -7.78 42.71 6.46
N ASN A 149 -8.10 41.42 6.60
CA ASN A 149 -8.19 40.72 7.87
C ASN A 149 -6.90 39.96 8.13
N SER A 150 -6.27 40.20 9.28
CA SER A 150 -5.03 39.53 9.68
C SER A 150 -5.25 38.15 10.28
N LYS A 151 -6.49 37.71 10.48
CA LYS A 151 -6.78 36.40 11.09
C LYS A 151 -6.49 35.25 10.13
N THR A 152 -5.64 34.33 10.55
CA THR A 152 -5.37 33.08 9.84
C THR A 152 -6.57 32.14 9.92
N LEU A 153 -6.85 31.44 8.82
CA LEU A 153 -7.87 30.41 8.80
C LEU A 153 -7.31 29.10 9.33
N SER A 154 -8.13 28.37 10.08
CA SER A 154 -7.79 27.02 10.52
C SER A 154 -7.76 26.06 9.33
N LYS A 155 -6.96 24.99 9.43
CA LYS A 155 -6.89 23.91 8.43
C LYS A 155 -8.29 23.37 8.08
N SER A 156 -9.12 23.13 9.09
CA SER A 156 -10.51 22.65 8.89
C SER A 156 -11.40 23.65 8.13
N ALA A 157 -11.24 24.96 8.37
CA ALA A 157 -12.00 25.98 7.67
C ALA A 157 -11.61 26.06 6.19
N ILE A 158 -10.31 26.02 5.88
CA ILE A 158 -9.81 26.00 4.51
C ILE A 158 -10.33 24.75 3.77
N VAL A 159 -10.18 23.58 4.38
CA VAL A 159 -10.69 22.31 3.85
C VAL A 159 -12.19 22.37 3.58
N SER A 160 -12.99 22.93 4.49
CA SER A 160 -14.43 23.12 4.31
C SER A 160 -14.75 24.09 3.15
N TRP A 161 -13.95 25.14 2.97
CA TRP A 161 -14.17 26.12 1.90
C TRP A 161 -13.86 25.54 0.52
N ILE A 162 -12.70 24.90 0.34
CA ILE A 162 -12.30 24.33 -0.96
C ILE A 162 -13.18 23.16 -1.39
N ASN A 163 -13.87 22.49 -0.46
CA ASN A 163 -14.87 21.47 -0.78
C ASN A 163 -16.16 22.06 -1.39
N ARG A 164 -16.41 23.36 -1.19
CA ARG A 164 -17.63 24.05 -1.64
C ARG A 164 -17.39 25.00 -2.80
N ARG A 165 -16.15 25.46 -2.98
CA ARG A 165 -15.76 26.51 -3.92
C ARG A 165 -14.42 26.17 -4.58
N ASN A 166 -14.33 26.43 -5.88
CA ASN A 166 -13.04 26.40 -6.59
C ASN A 166 -12.24 27.69 -6.35
N GLY A 167 -10.98 27.72 -6.79
CA GLY A 167 -10.10 28.87 -6.52
C GLY A 167 -10.61 30.19 -7.10
N LYS A 168 -11.23 30.18 -8.28
CA LYS A 168 -11.84 31.37 -8.88
C LYS A 168 -12.99 31.92 -8.04
N GLN A 169 -13.89 31.05 -7.60
CA GLN A 169 -15.02 31.44 -6.73
C GLN A 169 -14.54 31.99 -5.39
N ILE A 170 -13.48 31.41 -4.81
CA ILE A 170 -12.89 31.93 -3.56
C ILE A 170 -12.33 33.34 -3.79
N CYS A 171 -11.69 33.59 -4.94
CA CYS A 171 -11.20 34.92 -5.28
C CYS A 171 -12.32 35.93 -5.49
N GLU A 172 -13.42 35.53 -6.13
CA GLU A 172 -14.62 36.36 -6.30
C GLU A 172 -15.24 36.72 -4.94
N GLU A 173 -15.40 35.75 -4.03
CA GLU A 173 -15.91 35.98 -2.66
C GLU A 173 -15.00 36.92 -1.84
N LEU A 174 -13.70 36.90 -2.12
CA LEU A 174 -12.70 37.78 -1.49
C LEU A 174 -12.51 39.12 -2.22
N ASN A 175 -13.25 39.39 -3.31
CA ASN A 175 -13.09 40.57 -4.16
C ASN A 175 -11.64 40.79 -4.66
N VAL A 176 -10.89 39.72 -4.90
CA VAL A 176 -9.50 39.80 -5.40
C VAL A 176 -9.51 40.22 -6.86
N GLN A 177 -9.06 41.43 -7.16
CA GLN A 177 -8.97 41.94 -8.54
C GLN A 177 -7.64 41.61 -9.23
N ASP A 178 -6.58 41.31 -8.48
CA ASP A 178 -5.27 40.99 -9.04
C ASP A 178 -5.25 39.59 -9.68
N VAL A 179 -5.19 39.55 -11.01
CA VAL A 179 -5.12 38.32 -11.83
C VAL A 179 -3.96 37.40 -11.42
N LYS A 180 -2.83 37.94 -10.96
CA LYS A 180 -1.69 37.11 -10.50
C LYS A 180 -2.02 36.42 -9.18
N ILE A 181 -2.69 37.10 -8.26
CA ILE A 181 -3.13 36.51 -6.99
C ILE A 181 -4.21 35.46 -7.26
N GLN A 182 -5.15 35.74 -8.15
CA GLN A 182 -6.18 34.78 -8.56
C GLN A 182 -5.58 33.47 -9.09
N LYS A 183 -4.58 33.55 -9.99
CA LYS A 183 -3.88 32.36 -10.52
C LYS A 183 -3.16 31.57 -9.42
N LYS A 184 -2.56 32.25 -8.44
CA LYS A 184 -1.91 31.59 -7.30
C LYS A 184 -2.92 30.88 -6.41
N PHE A 185 -4.06 31.51 -6.14
CA PHE A 185 -5.16 30.88 -5.40
C PHE A 185 -5.69 29.63 -6.10
N ASP A 186 -5.98 29.72 -7.40
CA ASP A 186 -6.46 28.59 -8.19
C ASP A 186 -5.46 27.43 -8.18
N SER A 187 -4.18 27.72 -8.39
CA SER A 187 -3.12 26.72 -8.29
C SER A 187 -3.03 26.09 -6.89
N CYS A 188 -3.09 26.90 -5.82
CA CYS A 188 -3.03 26.42 -4.43
C CYS A 188 -4.24 25.53 -4.09
N VAL A 189 -5.44 25.95 -4.47
CA VAL A 189 -6.70 25.22 -4.23
C VAL A 189 -6.69 23.88 -4.98
N ASN A 190 -6.28 23.86 -6.24
CA ASN A 190 -6.20 22.61 -7.03
C ASN A 190 -5.19 21.62 -6.43
N LYS A 191 -4.08 22.10 -5.86
CA LYS A 191 -3.10 21.26 -5.12
C LYS A 191 -3.70 20.71 -3.82
N LEU A 192 -4.45 21.52 -3.06
CA LEU A 192 -5.12 21.05 -1.85
C LEU A 192 -6.23 20.02 -2.14
N ILE A 193 -7.02 20.24 -3.20
CA ILE A 193 -8.06 19.28 -3.62
C ILE A 193 -7.42 17.95 -4.03
N SER A 194 -6.32 17.98 -4.78
CA SER A 194 -5.62 16.73 -5.16
C SER A 194 -5.01 16.00 -3.96
N LEU A 195 -4.51 16.70 -2.93
CA LEU A 195 -4.12 16.06 -1.68
C LEU A 195 -5.30 15.41 -0.94
N GLN A 196 -6.48 16.02 -0.94
CA GLN A 196 -7.68 15.41 -0.35
C GLN A 196 -8.12 14.14 -1.09
N LEU A 197 -7.93 14.08 -2.41
CA LEU A 197 -8.16 12.86 -3.17
C LEU A 197 -7.22 11.74 -2.72
N ILE A 198 -5.92 12.05 -2.56
CA ILE A 198 -4.92 11.11 -2.03
C ILE A 198 -5.30 10.64 -0.62
N GLU A 199 -5.80 11.53 0.24
CA GLU A 199 -6.26 11.16 1.58
C GLU A 199 -7.44 10.17 1.53
N LYS A 200 -8.43 10.44 0.68
CA LYS A 200 -9.61 9.58 0.50
C LYS A 200 -9.29 8.24 -0.16
N SER A 201 -8.33 8.21 -1.08
CA SER A 201 -7.95 6.98 -1.79
C SER A 201 -6.83 6.20 -1.10
N LYS A 202 -6.26 6.71 0.00
CA LYS A 202 -5.18 6.05 0.73
C LYS A 202 -5.50 4.58 1.05
N GLY A 203 -4.66 3.67 0.58
CA GLY A 203 -4.84 2.22 0.76
C GLY A 203 -5.69 1.54 -0.32
N ASN A 204 -6.23 2.30 -1.28
CA ASN A 204 -6.90 1.79 -2.49
C ASN A 204 -5.94 1.87 -3.70
N GLU A 205 -6.21 1.05 -4.73
CA GLU A 205 -5.50 1.01 -6.01
C GLU A 205 -5.44 2.38 -6.72
N GLN A 206 -6.46 3.22 -6.52
CA GLN A 206 -6.56 4.56 -7.10
C GLN A 206 -5.53 5.56 -6.55
N CYS A 207 -4.98 5.32 -5.36
CA CYS A 207 -4.08 6.26 -4.70
C CYS A 207 -2.83 6.57 -5.52
N PHE A 208 -2.33 5.61 -6.29
CA PHE A 208 -1.16 5.82 -7.15
C PHE A 208 -1.46 6.83 -8.27
N GLU A 209 -2.62 6.73 -8.92
CA GLU A 209 -3.03 7.67 -9.97
C GLU A 209 -3.34 9.06 -9.40
N ASP A 210 -3.85 9.13 -8.17
CA ASP A 210 -4.08 10.40 -7.48
C ASP A 210 -2.75 11.10 -7.12
N ILE A 211 -1.72 10.34 -6.76
CA ILE A 211 -0.35 10.85 -6.58
C ILE A 211 0.22 11.41 -7.90
N ILE A 212 0.02 10.70 -9.02
CA ILE A 212 0.45 11.20 -10.34
C ILE A 212 -0.28 12.50 -10.68
N SER A 213 -1.59 12.55 -10.44
CA SER A 213 -2.42 13.74 -10.68
C SER A 213 -1.94 14.93 -9.84
N PHE A 214 -1.61 14.68 -8.56
CA PHE A 214 -1.01 15.70 -7.70
C PHE A 214 0.31 16.23 -8.25
N TYR A 215 1.22 15.36 -8.70
CA TYR A 215 2.50 15.82 -9.28
C TYR A 215 2.33 16.53 -10.63
N SER A 216 1.34 16.17 -11.44
CA SER A 216 1.00 16.91 -12.67
C SER A 216 0.62 18.36 -12.35
N ILE A 217 -0.24 18.55 -11.34
CA ILE A 217 -0.67 19.89 -10.89
C ILE A 217 0.46 20.64 -10.15
N LYS A 218 1.20 19.94 -9.29
CA LYS A 218 2.23 20.53 -8.43
C LYS A 218 3.36 21.12 -9.27
N ASP A 219 3.84 20.35 -10.24
CA ASP A 219 5.03 20.65 -11.04
C ASP A 219 4.68 21.22 -12.42
N ASN A 220 3.38 21.41 -12.72
CA ASN A 220 2.86 21.92 -14.00
C ASN A 220 3.39 21.12 -15.21
N GLN A 221 3.25 19.80 -15.13
CA GLN A 221 3.72 18.85 -16.14
C GLN A 221 2.57 17.98 -16.66
N THR A 222 2.75 17.37 -17.83
CA THR A 222 1.75 16.43 -18.38
C THR A 222 1.56 15.22 -17.46
N PRO A 223 0.39 14.54 -17.49
CA PRO A 223 0.20 13.30 -16.73
C PRO A 223 1.27 12.24 -16.99
N GLU A 224 1.77 12.15 -18.22
CA GLU A 224 2.81 11.23 -18.66
C GLU A 224 4.18 11.56 -18.06
N ASP A 225 4.55 12.85 -18.03
CA ASP A 225 5.78 13.33 -17.40
C ASP A 225 5.72 13.13 -15.88
N ALA A 226 4.57 13.45 -15.26
CA ALA A 226 4.33 13.20 -13.84
C ALA A 226 4.46 11.71 -13.50
N ARG A 227 3.89 10.83 -14.33
CA ARG A 227 4.02 9.38 -14.19
C ARG A 227 5.47 8.95 -14.24
N THR A 228 6.25 9.46 -15.20
CA THR A 228 7.67 9.17 -15.33
C THR A 228 8.47 9.64 -14.11
N SER A 229 8.17 10.84 -13.60
CA SER A 229 8.77 11.40 -12.39
C SER A 229 8.45 10.56 -11.15
N VAL A 230 7.19 10.16 -10.97
CA VAL A 230 6.76 9.27 -9.87
C VAL A 230 7.44 7.91 -9.97
N LEU A 231 7.49 7.29 -11.14
CA LEU A 231 8.18 6.01 -11.34
C LEU A 231 9.69 6.12 -11.08
N LYS A 232 10.31 7.25 -11.40
CA LYS A 232 11.71 7.52 -11.03
C LYS A 232 11.89 7.57 -9.51
N LYS A 233 10.95 8.18 -8.77
CA LYS A 233 10.96 8.18 -7.30
C LYS A 233 10.79 6.78 -6.73
N VAL A 234 9.83 6.02 -7.24
CA VAL A 234 9.64 4.61 -6.90
C VAL A 234 10.95 3.84 -7.11
N ARG A 235 11.60 3.97 -8.27
CA ARG A 235 12.87 3.29 -8.56
C ARG A 235 13.98 3.67 -7.57
N ASN A 236 14.14 4.96 -7.28
CA ASN A 236 15.17 5.45 -6.36
C ASN A 236 14.92 4.99 -4.92
N GLU A 237 13.67 4.84 -4.50
CA GLU A 237 13.34 4.35 -3.16
C GLU A 237 13.41 2.82 -3.07
N LEU A 238 13.12 2.11 -4.17
CA LEU A 238 13.21 0.65 -4.22
C LEU A 238 14.62 0.11 -4.51
N SER A 239 15.55 0.95 -4.98
CA SER A 239 16.96 0.54 -5.12
C SER A 239 17.59 0.16 -3.78
N ALA A 240 17.02 0.66 -2.68
CA ALA A 240 17.28 0.20 -1.33
C ALA A 240 15.95 -0.28 -0.72
N LEU A 241 15.55 -1.51 -1.06
CA LEU A 241 14.38 -2.13 -0.44
C LEU A 241 14.50 -2.07 1.09
N PRO A 242 13.37 -1.91 1.81
CA PRO A 242 13.40 -1.95 3.26
C PRO A 242 13.89 -3.32 3.73
N GLU A 243 14.47 -3.37 4.94
CA GLU A 243 15.06 -4.60 5.49
C GLU A 243 14.07 -5.76 5.64
N ASP A 244 12.77 -5.50 5.61
CA ASP A 244 11.70 -6.49 5.67
C ASP A 244 11.15 -6.95 4.32
N ALA A 245 11.83 -6.61 3.22
CA ALA A 245 11.50 -7.03 1.87
C ALA A 245 12.72 -7.62 1.14
N PHE A 246 12.49 -8.62 0.30
CA PHE A 246 13.51 -9.22 -0.58
C PHE A 246 13.00 -9.23 -2.02
N LEU A 247 13.78 -8.75 -2.99
CA LEU A 247 13.40 -8.76 -4.41
C LEU A 247 13.85 -10.06 -5.07
N LEU A 248 12.91 -10.73 -5.74
CA LEU A 248 13.19 -11.72 -6.77
C LEU A 248 12.99 -11.06 -8.13
N SER A 249 13.97 -11.19 -9.01
CA SER A 249 13.89 -10.65 -10.38
C SER A 249 12.89 -11.43 -11.25
N SER A 250 12.60 -12.68 -10.90
CA SER A 250 11.72 -13.54 -11.67
C SER A 250 10.95 -14.55 -10.83
N PHE A 251 9.84 -15.04 -11.38
CA PHE A 251 9.06 -16.14 -10.82
C PHE A 251 8.74 -17.16 -11.92
N PRO A 252 8.69 -18.48 -11.61
CA PRO A 252 8.56 -19.53 -12.63
C PRO A 252 7.42 -19.34 -13.63
N GLU A 253 6.27 -18.86 -13.16
CA GLU A 253 5.10 -18.64 -14.02
C GLU A 253 5.26 -17.45 -14.98
N LYS A 254 6.01 -16.42 -14.58
CA LYS A 254 6.23 -15.20 -15.35
C LYS A 254 7.67 -14.74 -15.14
N PRO A 255 8.62 -15.26 -15.94
CA PRO A 255 10.05 -15.00 -15.74
C PRO A 255 10.45 -13.52 -15.82
N ASN A 256 9.62 -12.67 -16.42
CA ASN A 256 9.86 -11.22 -16.57
C ASN A 256 9.08 -10.35 -15.57
N GLU A 257 8.37 -10.95 -14.62
CA GLU A 257 7.63 -10.24 -13.58
C GLU A 257 8.39 -10.37 -12.27
N PRO A 258 8.98 -9.29 -11.71
CA PRO A 258 9.66 -9.35 -10.43
C PRO A 258 8.67 -9.46 -9.27
N HIS A 259 9.07 -10.15 -8.21
CA HIS A 259 8.26 -10.34 -6.99
C HIS A 259 9.03 -9.89 -5.75
N VAL A 260 8.30 -9.35 -4.79
CA VAL A 260 8.82 -8.98 -3.48
C VAL A 260 8.36 -10.02 -2.47
N VAL A 261 9.31 -10.68 -1.82
CA VAL A 261 9.08 -11.53 -0.65
C VAL A 261 8.93 -10.64 0.58
N LEU A 262 7.83 -10.76 1.28
CA LEU A 262 7.50 -9.97 2.46
C LEU A 262 7.92 -10.71 3.73
N LEU A 263 9.08 -10.35 4.29
CA LEU A 263 9.71 -11.10 5.39
C LEU A 263 8.93 -11.02 6.71
N ARG A 264 8.03 -10.03 6.86
CA ARG A 264 7.10 -9.90 8.00
C ARG A 264 5.75 -10.59 7.80
N GLN A 265 5.42 -11.00 6.58
CA GLN A 265 4.14 -11.64 6.29
C GLN A 265 4.31 -13.16 6.24
N LEU A 266 4.48 -13.73 7.45
CA LEU A 266 4.56 -15.16 7.64
C LEU A 266 3.16 -15.77 7.57
N VAL A 267 3.04 -16.85 6.81
CA VAL A 267 1.85 -17.69 6.75
C VAL A 267 2.23 -19.09 7.18
N VAL A 268 1.33 -19.75 7.90
CA VAL A 268 1.47 -21.15 8.31
C VAL A 268 0.61 -21.99 7.39
N LEU A 269 1.21 -22.96 6.72
CA LEU A 269 0.56 -23.81 5.74
C LEU A 269 0.49 -25.25 6.28
N PRO A 270 -0.70 -25.86 6.36
CA PRO A 270 -0.82 -27.29 6.63
C PRO A 270 -0.18 -28.11 5.51
N LEU A 271 0.51 -29.19 5.85
CA LEU A 271 1.22 -30.03 4.89
C LEU A 271 0.26 -30.69 3.90
N GLU A 272 -0.92 -31.08 4.35
CA GLU A 272 -2.00 -31.65 3.54
C GLU A 272 -2.61 -30.65 2.55
N LYS A 273 -2.37 -29.34 2.72
CA LYS A 273 -2.79 -28.30 1.78
C LYS A 273 -1.77 -27.97 0.72
N VAL A 274 -0.68 -28.74 0.63
CA VAL A 274 0.38 -28.53 -0.36
C VAL A 274 0.57 -29.78 -1.19
N THR A 275 0.61 -29.61 -2.50
CA THR A 275 0.78 -30.68 -3.47
C THR A 275 1.80 -30.32 -4.53
N THR A 276 2.38 -31.36 -5.12
CA THR A 276 3.27 -31.27 -6.27
C THR A 276 2.55 -31.65 -7.57
N SER A 277 1.32 -32.17 -7.49
CA SER A 277 0.48 -32.54 -8.62
C SER A 277 -0.45 -31.40 -9.01
N ALA A 278 -0.37 -30.96 -10.27
CA ALA A 278 -1.24 -29.92 -10.80
C ALA A 278 -2.72 -30.36 -10.89
N GLU A 279 -2.99 -31.65 -11.03
CA GLU A 279 -4.34 -32.21 -11.07
C GLU A 279 -5.00 -32.07 -9.70
N HIS A 280 -4.33 -32.57 -8.66
CA HIS A 280 -4.82 -32.52 -7.28
C HIS A 280 -5.01 -31.08 -6.78
N ALA A 281 -4.14 -30.15 -7.20
CA ALA A 281 -4.24 -28.75 -6.82
C ALA A 281 -5.57 -28.09 -7.28
N ARG A 282 -6.16 -28.53 -8.40
CA ARG A 282 -7.39 -27.96 -8.95
C ARG A 282 -8.64 -28.36 -8.16
N GLU A 283 -8.62 -29.54 -7.56
CA GLU A 283 -9.78 -30.14 -6.91
C GLU A 283 -9.96 -29.62 -5.47
N GLU A 284 -8.86 -29.42 -4.74
CA GLU A 284 -8.91 -29.24 -3.28
C GLU A 284 -8.55 -27.84 -2.75
N ASN A 285 -8.39 -26.85 -3.64
CA ASN A 285 -7.82 -25.53 -3.30
C ASN A 285 -6.49 -25.65 -2.52
N CYS A 286 -5.58 -26.48 -3.04
CA CYS A 286 -4.26 -26.71 -2.46
C CYS A 286 -3.21 -25.81 -3.12
N TYR A 287 -2.14 -25.52 -2.39
CA TYR A 287 -0.96 -24.87 -2.94
C TYR A 287 -0.21 -25.85 -3.83
N LEU A 288 0.09 -25.43 -5.05
CA LEU A 288 0.92 -26.18 -6.00
C LEU A 288 2.36 -25.68 -5.93
N ARG A 289 3.34 -26.58 -5.85
CA ARG A 289 4.75 -26.21 -6.05
C ARG A 289 5.03 -25.88 -7.51
N TYR A 290 5.54 -24.67 -7.77
CA TYR A 290 5.94 -24.19 -9.10
C TYR A 290 7.45 -24.27 -9.35
N GLY A 291 8.26 -24.31 -8.30
CA GLY A 291 9.71 -24.38 -8.42
C GLY A 291 10.37 -24.28 -7.05
N ARG A 292 11.69 -24.15 -7.04
CA ARG A 292 12.49 -23.94 -5.83
C ARG A 292 13.53 -22.88 -6.09
N LEU A 293 13.75 -21.97 -5.15
CA LEU A 293 14.87 -21.03 -5.23
C LEU A 293 16.20 -21.77 -5.34
N ALA A 294 17.10 -21.27 -6.18
CA ALA A 294 18.47 -21.73 -6.22
C ALA A 294 19.13 -21.52 -4.83
N PRO A 295 20.10 -22.37 -4.43
CA PRO A 295 20.65 -22.36 -3.08
C PRO A 295 21.10 -20.98 -2.59
N THR A 296 21.78 -20.20 -3.44
CA THR A 296 22.26 -18.85 -3.12
C THR A 296 21.12 -17.93 -2.66
N PHE A 297 20.01 -17.89 -3.41
CA PHE A 297 18.86 -17.04 -3.10
C PHE A 297 18.05 -17.59 -1.91
N LYS A 298 17.91 -18.91 -1.81
CA LYS A 298 17.30 -19.58 -0.65
C LYS A 298 17.98 -19.15 0.66
N TYR A 299 19.31 -19.22 0.69
CA TYR A 299 20.08 -18.85 1.87
C TYR A 299 20.07 -17.34 2.14
N ALA A 300 20.14 -16.51 1.09
CA ALA A 300 20.05 -15.06 1.23
C ALA A 300 18.73 -14.62 1.88
N VAL A 301 17.60 -15.14 1.40
CA VAL A 301 16.28 -14.86 1.99
C VAL A 301 16.22 -15.35 3.44
N SER A 302 16.69 -16.57 3.70
CA SER A 302 16.69 -17.16 5.05
C SER A 302 17.55 -16.36 6.05
N GLN A 303 18.71 -15.89 5.60
CA GLN A 303 19.58 -15.05 6.41
C GLN A 303 18.93 -13.70 6.72
N GLN A 304 18.37 -13.02 5.71
CA GLN A 304 17.70 -11.74 5.91
C GLN A 304 16.47 -11.89 6.83
N PHE A 305 15.70 -12.97 6.66
CA PHE A 305 14.61 -13.33 7.56
C PHE A 305 15.11 -13.54 9.00
N GLY A 306 16.16 -14.33 9.21
CA GLY A 306 16.74 -14.55 10.53
C GLY A 306 17.25 -13.25 11.19
N LEU A 307 17.90 -12.38 10.43
CA LEU A 307 18.39 -11.07 10.90
C LEU A 307 17.25 -10.13 11.32
N LEU A 308 16.09 -10.20 10.64
CA LEU A 308 14.94 -9.37 10.94
C LEU A 308 14.37 -9.64 12.34
N TYR A 309 14.34 -10.92 12.74
CA TYR A 309 13.77 -11.36 14.01
C TYR A 309 14.80 -11.50 15.13
N SER A 310 16.08 -11.68 14.83
CA SER A 310 17.14 -11.70 15.85
C SER A 310 17.29 -10.37 16.60
N ARG A 311 16.85 -9.27 15.99
CA ARG A 311 16.84 -7.93 16.61
C ARG A 311 15.72 -7.76 17.65
N ILE A 312 14.71 -8.63 17.65
CA ILE A 312 13.63 -8.61 18.63
C ILE A 312 14.09 -9.42 19.84
N GLY A 313 14.94 -8.82 20.67
CA GLY A 313 15.41 -9.43 21.91
C GLY A 313 14.28 -9.57 22.93
N LEU A 314 14.37 -10.61 23.77
CA LEU A 314 13.54 -10.68 24.97
C LEU A 314 14.10 -9.72 26.04
N PRO A 315 13.23 -9.11 26.86
CA PRO A 315 13.68 -8.28 27.97
C PRO A 315 14.49 -9.15 28.97
N PRO A 316 15.59 -8.65 29.58
CA PRO A 316 16.41 -9.41 30.53
C PRO A 316 15.63 -10.02 31.71
N GLU A 317 14.53 -9.38 32.08
CA GLU A 317 13.60 -9.84 33.10
C GLU A 317 12.98 -11.19 32.77
N TYR A 318 12.81 -11.52 31.48
CA TYR A 318 12.28 -12.81 31.04
C TYR A 318 13.21 -13.97 31.44
N ASP A 319 14.51 -13.82 31.23
CA ASP A 319 15.49 -14.87 31.59
C ASP A 319 15.58 -15.06 33.10
N SER A 320 15.46 -13.97 33.86
CA SER A 320 15.44 -14.00 35.32
C SER A 320 14.19 -14.72 35.83
N HIS A 321 13.02 -14.43 35.25
CA HIS A 321 11.77 -15.10 35.58
C HIS A 321 11.76 -16.59 35.20
N LYS A 322 12.34 -16.93 34.04
CA LYS A 322 12.46 -18.33 33.60
C LYS A 322 13.29 -19.16 34.60
N LYS A 323 14.40 -18.62 35.10
CA LYS A 323 15.25 -19.30 36.11
C LYS A 323 14.47 -19.56 37.41
N SER A 324 13.77 -18.55 37.94
CA SER A 324 13.01 -18.73 39.18
C SER A 324 11.88 -19.75 39.06
N LEU A 325 11.25 -19.85 37.88
CA LEU A 325 10.26 -20.91 37.61
C LEU A 325 10.89 -22.31 37.71
N PHE A 326 12.05 -22.56 37.08
CA PHE A 326 12.70 -23.87 37.17
C PHE A 326 13.19 -24.21 38.60
N GLU A 327 13.65 -23.22 39.36
CA GLU A 327 14.00 -23.40 40.76
C GLU A 327 12.78 -23.81 41.61
N SER A 328 11.59 -23.27 41.30
CA SER A 328 10.35 -23.64 41.99
C SER A 328 9.84 -25.07 41.71
N PHE A 329 10.31 -25.71 40.63
CA PHE A 329 9.98 -27.11 40.30
C PHE A 329 10.89 -28.13 41.00
N SER A 330 11.94 -27.69 41.68
CA SER A 330 12.84 -28.57 42.43
C SER A 330 12.25 -28.85 43.82
N CYS A 331 11.16 -29.64 43.87
CA CYS A 331 10.62 -30.23 45.10
C CYS A 331 10.85 -31.74 45.10
#